data_AF-X1L2C0-F1
#
_entry.id   AF-X1L2C0-F1
#
_cell.length_a   1.000
_cell.length_b   1.000
_cell.length_c   1.000
_cell.angle_alpha   90.00
_cell.angle_beta   90.00
_cell.angle_gamma   90.00
#
_symmetry.space_group_name_H-M   'P 1'
#
loop_
_entity.id
_entity.type
_entity.pdbx_description
1 polymer ?
#
loop_
_entity_poly.entity_id
_entity_poly.type
_entity_poly.pdbx_seq_one_letter_code
_entity_poly.pdbx_strand_id
1 'polypeptide(L)'
;MKILHFADLHLGVESYGRIDPATGLSSRFLDFQFALDQVIDYALENRVDLVLFCGDAYKSREPSQTQQREFARRINRLSTS
;
A
#
# COMPACT_ATOMS: atom_id res chain seq x y z
N MET A 1 -15.22 19.02 -5.17
CA MET A 1 -13.88 18.43 -5.35
C MET A 1 -13.50 17.70 -4.08
N LYS A 2 -13.28 16.40 -4.15
CA LYS A 2 -12.86 15.52 -3.06
C LYS A 2 -11.40 15.14 -3.27
N ILE A 3 -10.58 15.36 -2.25
CA ILE A 3 -9.18 15.01 -2.25
C ILE A 3 -8.96 13.98 -1.15
N LEU A 4 -8.26 12.90 -1.47
CA LEU A 4 -7.76 11.94 -0.50
C LEU A 4 -6.25 12.12 -0.37
N HIS A 5 -5.75 12.20 0.85
CA HIS A 5 -4.34 12.36 1.14
C HIS A 5 -3.87 11.27 2.11
N PHE A 6 -2.77 10.61 1.78
CA PHE A 6 -2.12 9.63 2.66
C PHE A 6 -0.59 9.65 2.49
N ALA A 7 0.13 9.12 3.47
CA ALA A 7 1.59 9.06 3.50
C ALA A 7 2.05 7.89 4.40
N ASP A 8 3.37 7.70 4.53
CA ASP A 8 4.00 6.89 5.58
C ASP A 8 3.57 5.42 5.61
N LEU A 9 3.55 4.78 4.44
CA LEU A 9 3.23 3.35 4.34
C LEU A 9 4.33 2.46 4.94
N HIS A 10 5.59 2.89 4.84
CA HIS A 10 6.76 2.15 5.32
C HIS A 10 6.76 0.65 4.97
N LEU A 11 6.43 0.32 3.71
CA LEU A 11 6.45 -1.07 3.23
C LEU A 11 7.82 -1.71 3.49
N GLY A 12 7.81 -2.88 4.12
CA GLY A 12 9.01 -3.57 4.59
C GLY A 12 9.29 -3.40 6.09
N VAL A 13 8.43 -2.71 6.85
CA VAL A 13 8.39 -2.86 8.31
C VAL A 13 7.77 -4.21 8.66
N GLU A 14 8.57 -5.09 9.24
CA GLU A 14 8.14 -6.45 9.61
C GLU A 14 8.25 -6.72 11.12
N SER A 15 8.43 -5.67 11.93
CA SER A 15 8.53 -5.77 13.39
C SER A 15 7.32 -6.51 13.98
N TYR A 16 7.58 -7.50 14.84
CA TYR A 16 6.56 -8.36 15.46
C TYR A 16 5.69 -9.16 14.46
N GLY A 17 6.11 -9.21 13.18
CA GLY A 17 5.48 -10.03 12.17
C GLY A 17 5.85 -11.50 12.29
N ARG A 18 5.00 -12.35 11.74
CA ARG A 18 5.26 -13.78 11.52
C ARG A 18 5.14 -14.08 10.04
N ILE A 19 5.83 -15.12 9.57
CA ILE A 19 5.63 -15.58 8.20
C ILE A 19 4.26 -16.23 8.10
N ASP A 20 3.45 -15.75 7.18
CA ASP A 20 2.20 -16.38 6.82
C ASP A 20 2.50 -17.64 5.97
N PRO A 21 2.08 -18.84 6.41
CA PRO A 21 2.45 -20.09 5.75
C PRO A 21 1.78 -20.27 4.37
N ALA A 22 0.68 -19.56 4.10
CA ALA A 22 -0.01 -19.68 2.82
C ALA A 22 0.66 -18.86 1.72
N THR A 23 1.22 -17.70 2.07
CA THR A 23 1.80 -16.73 1.11
C THR A 23 3.33 -16.71 1.14
N GLY A 24 3.95 -17.17 2.23
CA GLY A 24 5.39 -17.04 2.47
C GLY A 24 5.85 -15.62 2.77
N LEU A 25 4.92 -14.69 3.01
CA LEU A 25 5.19 -13.28 3.27
C LEU A 25 5.05 -12.96 4.76
N SER A 26 5.70 -11.90 5.22
CA SER A 26 5.47 -11.39 6.58
C SER A 26 4.02 -10.94 6.74
N SER A 27 3.39 -11.32 7.84
CA SER A 27 2.03 -10.90 8.20
C SER A 27 1.91 -9.37 8.24
N ARG A 28 2.97 -8.66 8.64
CA ARG A 28 3.00 -7.19 8.61
C ARG A 28 2.92 -6.64 7.19
N PHE A 29 3.60 -7.28 6.24
CA PHE A 29 3.49 -6.90 4.84
C PHE A 29 2.08 -7.12 4.29
N LEU A 30 1.38 -8.17 4.74
CA LEU A 30 -0.04 -8.38 4.43
C LEU A 30 -0.93 -7.30 5.08
N ASP A 31 -0.67 -6.93 6.33
CA ASP A 31 -1.41 -5.87 7.03
C ASP A 31 -1.33 -4.54 6.28
N PHE A 32 -0.14 -4.13 5.82
CA PHE A 32 0.04 -2.89 5.06
C PHE A 32 -0.68 -2.91 3.72
N GLN A 33 -0.62 -4.05 3.03
CA GLN A 33 -1.34 -4.25 1.78
C GLN A 33 -2.85 -4.09 1.99
N PHE A 34 -3.40 -4.72 3.01
CA PHE A 34 -4.82 -4.64 3.35
C PHE A 34 -5.24 -3.21 3.75
N ALA A 35 -4.40 -2.49 4.50
CA ALA A 35 -4.65 -1.10 4.85
C ALA A 35 -4.67 -0.19 3.61
N LEU A 36 -3.72 -0.37 2.69
CA LEU A 36 -3.69 0.39 1.45
C LEU A 36 -4.87 0.04 0.54
N ASP A 37 -5.29 -1.22 0.48
CA ASP A 37 -6.47 -1.65 -0.26
C ASP A 37 -7.73 -0.92 0.24
N GLN A 38 -7.92 -0.78 1.56
CA GLN A 38 -9.04 0.00 2.12
C GLN A 38 -9.02 1.48 1.71
N VAL A 39 -7.83 2.11 1.69
CA VAL A 39 -7.69 3.51 1.24
C VAL A 39 -8.10 3.66 -0.22
N ILE A 40 -7.68 2.70 -1.06
CA ILE A 40 -7.97 2.67 -2.49
C ILE A 40 -9.45 2.44 -2.73
N ASP A 41 -10.02 1.43 -2.08
CA ASP A 41 -11.44 1.10 -2.19
C ASP A 41 -12.29 2.29 -1.78
N TYR A 42 -11.95 2.95 -0.66
CA TYR A 42 -12.61 4.18 -0.25
C TYR A 42 -12.52 5.29 -1.31
N ALA A 43 -11.35 5.49 -1.93
CA ALA A 43 -11.17 6.51 -2.96
C ALA A 43 -12.07 6.25 -4.19
N LEU A 44 -12.13 4.99 -4.62
CA LEU A 44 -12.92 4.56 -5.78
C LEU A 44 -14.43 4.63 -5.50
N GLU A 45 -14.88 4.05 -4.40
CA GLU A 45 -16.30 4.04 -3.99
C GLU A 45 -16.85 5.45 -3.81
N ASN A 46 -16.03 6.34 -3.23
CA ASN A 46 -16.42 7.71 -3.01
C ASN A 46 -16.12 8.62 -4.19
N ARG A 47 -15.66 8.14 -5.35
CA ARG A 47 -15.34 8.96 -6.53
C ARG A 47 -14.49 10.19 -6.15
N VAL A 48 -13.36 9.95 -5.51
CA VAL A 48 -12.38 11.00 -5.18
C VAL A 48 -11.80 11.57 -6.47
N ASP A 49 -11.66 12.90 -6.55
CA ASP A 49 -11.20 13.60 -7.76
C ASP A 49 -9.67 13.64 -7.85
N LEU A 50 -8.98 13.60 -6.71
CA LEU A 50 -7.51 13.64 -6.62
C LEU A 50 -7.01 12.83 -5.42
N VAL A 51 -6.01 11.98 -5.65
CA VAL A 51 -5.31 11.25 -4.59
C VAL A 51 -3.88 11.78 -4.48
N LEU A 52 -3.48 12.20 -3.29
CA LEU A 52 -2.14 12.66 -2.95
C LEU A 52 -1.45 11.63 -2.05
N PHE A 53 -0.36 11.06 -2.57
CA PHE A 53 0.54 10.23 -1.79
C PHE A 53 1.81 11.01 -1.46
N CYS A 54 2.02 11.33 -0.18
CA CYS A 54 3.00 12.33 0.25
C CYS A 54 4.30 11.77 0.85
N GLY A 55 4.68 10.55 0.49
CA GLY A 55 6.03 10.03 0.76
C GLY A 55 6.08 8.85 1.73
N ASP A 56 7.31 8.41 2.00
CA ASP A 56 7.64 7.27 2.87
C ASP A 56 6.91 5.97 2.52
N ALA A 57 6.96 5.64 1.22
CA ALA A 57 6.39 4.40 0.68
C ALA A 57 7.06 3.14 1.27
N TYR A 58 8.38 3.20 1.45
CA TYR A 58 9.21 2.05 1.82
C TYR A 58 9.97 2.35 3.10
N LYS A 59 10.24 1.30 3.89
CA LYS A 59 11.11 1.39 5.07
C LYS A 59 12.56 1.71 4.70
N SER A 60 13.01 1.18 3.58
CA SER A 60 14.40 1.25 3.11
C SER A 60 14.46 1.85 1.71
N ARG A 61 15.62 2.40 1.35
CA ARG A 61 15.92 2.89 -0.01
C ARG A 61 16.05 1.77 -1.03
N GLU A 62 16.15 0.52 -0.57
CA GLU A 62 16.23 -0.68 -1.40
C GLU A 62 15.05 -1.60 -1.11
N PRO A 63 13.83 -1.26 -1.58
CA PRO A 63 12.67 -2.12 -1.40
C PRO A 63 12.77 -3.39 -2.23
N SER A 64 12.25 -4.50 -1.71
CA SER A 64 12.25 -5.77 -2.42
C SER A 64 11.36 -5.72 -3.67
N GLN A 65 11.62 -6.61 -4.64
CA GLN A 65 10.80 -6.70 -5.86
C GLN A 65 9.33 -6.97 -5.54
N THR A 66 9.06 -7.75 -4.49
CA THR A 66 7.69 -7.98 -3.99
C THR A 66 7.06 -6.69 -3.48
N GLN A 67 7.77 -5.92 -2.64
CA GLN A 67 7.25 -4.64 -2.13
C GLN A 67 6.94 -3.67 -3.26
N GLN A 68 7.84 -3.52 -4.23
CA GLN A 68 7.65 -2.65 -5.40
C GLN A 68 6.45 -3.07 -6.24
N ARG A 69 6.34 -4.37 -6.55
CA ARG A 69 5.24 -4.93 -7.36
C ARG A 69 3.89 -4.74 -6.69
N GLU A 70 3.80 -5.04 -5.39
CA GLU A 70 2.54 -4.94 -4.65
C GLU A 70 2.07 -3.50 -4.46
N PHE A 71 3.00 -2.55 -4.27
CA PHE A 71 2.69 -1.13 -4.27
C PHE A 71 2.24 -0.65 -5.66
N ALA A 72 3.01 -0.96 -6.71
CA ALA A 72 2.70 -0.54 -8.08
C ALA A 72 1.34 -1.07 -8.56
N ARG A 73 0.99 -2.31 -8.22
CA ARG A 73 -0.33 -2.89 -8.57
C ARG A 73 -1.48 -2.04 -8.04
N ARG A 74 -1.36 -1.57 -6.80
CA ARG A 74 -2.37 -0.78 -6.08
C ARG A 74 -2.48 0.64 -6.62
N ILE A 75 -1.34 1.29 -6.87
CA ILE A 75 -1.33 2.61 -7.52
C ILE A 75 -1.89 2.53 -8.95
N ASN A 76 -1.56 1.47 -9.71
CA ASN A 76 -2.13 1.27 -11.04
C ASN A 76 -3.66 1.16 -10.99
N ARG A 77 -4.19 0.43 -9.99
CA ARG A 77 -5.63 0.30 -9.75
C ARG A 77 -6.32 1.65 -9.54
N LEU A 78 -5.69 2.59 -8.82
CA LEU A 78 -6.19 3.98 -8.70
C LEU A 78 -6.14 4.76 -10.02
N SER A 79 -5.12 4.51 -10.85
CA SER A 79 -4.89 5.27 -12.08
C SER A 79 -5.72 4.81 -13.28
N THR A 80 -6.15 3.55 -13.31
CA THR A 80 -6.88 2.96 -14.44
C THR A 80 -8.38 2.79 -14.20
N SER A 81 -8.88 3.27 -13.07
CA SER A 81 -10.30 3.21 -12.71
C SER A 81 -11.08 4.44 -13.16
#